data_AF-A0A7S2BAD2-F1
#
_entry.id   AF-A0A7S2BAD2-F1
#
_cell.length_a   1.000
_cell.length_b   1.000
_cell.length_c   1.000
_cell.angle_alpha   90.00
_cell.angle_beta   90.00
_cell.angle_gamma   90.00
#
_symmetry.space_group_name_H-M   'P 1'
#
loop_
_entity.id
_entity.type
_entity.pdbx_description
1 polymer ?
#
loop_
_entity_poly.entity_id
_entity_poly.type
_entity_poly.pdbx_seq_one_letter_code
_entity_poly.pdbx_strand_id
1 'polypeptide(L)'
;AHYRSLSDFEVMHLNAAADRNHDHIHDGMGIATQHIAMTSEFELSMQSVSPAFSMPYWDVTYDASLVTQDKTAEIFTSSELFSDAYFGRTDSKVHTVTMGRFAFQEIPSNTSYSVRSPYGYLRAPWNINPVKYVTRYHTLCGDSPYSAMRFLELFPNEDLVNYQWPTCASHWKITFKDEYSSWFNWAWDIGYLPHGPVHAWMGGVGGQCDTWDDLVPIVGKTGVVGLKLGSFGLLKDAWRSEMLEVPHYCSSDAVDECKFKCKLNESGWDVFSPFLRMYGIELLRYTEEQRLEVVRT
;
A
#
# COMPACT_ATOMS: atom_id res chain seq x y z
N ALA A 1 9.04 -10.87 31.94
CA ALA A 1 8.02 -9.90 31.47
C ALA A 1 8.17 -9.77 29.96
N HIS A 2 7.08 -9.89 29.19
CA HIS A 2 7.07 -9.88 27.72
C HIS A 2 6.81 -8.49 27.12
N TYR A 3 6.85 -7.44 27.94
CA TYR A 3 6.52 -6.09 27.50
C TYR A 3 7.45 -5.61 26.38
N ARG A 4 6.84 -5.10 25.32
CA ARG A 4 7.44 -4.39 24.19
C ARG A 4 6.56 -3.19 23.85
N SER A 5 7.20 -2.07 23.56
CA SER A 5 6.52 -0.85 23.15
C SER A 5 5.92 -0.99 21.74
N LEU A 6 4.97 -0.13 21.39
CA LEU A 6 4.40 -0.10 20.02
C LEU A 6 5.50 0.06 18.96
N SER A 7 6.49 0.91 19.22
CA SER A 7 7.59 1.16 18.29
C SER A 7 8.46 -0.08 18.02
N ASP A 8 8.55 -1.02 18.97
CA ASP A 8 9.27 -2.28 18.74
C ASP A 8 8.60 -3.11 17.64
N PHE A 9 7.26 -3.10 17.58
CA PHE A 9 6.48 -3.78 16.55
C PHE A 9 6.51 -3.03 15.22
N GLU A 10 6.49 -1.69 15.24
CA GLU A 10 6.67 -0.87 14.02
C GLU A 10 8.03 -1.13 13.37
N VAL A 11 9.11 -1.18 14.16
CA VAL A 11 10.46 -1.50 13.70
C VAL A 11 10.54 -2.94 13.18
N MET A 12 9.94 -3.90 13.89
CA MET A 12 9.91 -5.30 13.47
C MET A 12 9.25 -5.44 12.10
N HIS A 13 8.05 -4.87 11.93
CA HIS A 13 7.31 -4.90 10.68
C HIS A 13 8.08 -4.19 9.56
N LEU A 14 8.60 -2.99 9.83
CA LEU A 14 9.28 -2.19 8.83
C LEU A 14 10.57 -2.85 8.33
N ASN A 15 11.41 -3.38 9.22
CA ASN A 15 12.64 -4.06 8.83
C ASN A 15 12.38 -5.36 8.08
N ALA A 16 11.29 -6.08 8.41
CA ALA A 16 10.95 -7.32 7.74
C ALA A 16 10.30 -7.09 6.38
N ALA A 17 9.61 -5.96 6.18
CA ALA A 17 8.87 -5.68 4.96
C ALA A 17 9.57 -4.75 3.98
N ALA A 18 10.27 -3.72 4.44
CA ALA A 18 10.63 -2.58 3.60
C ALA A 18 12.12 -2.49 3.27
N ASP A 19 12.86 -3.58 3.43
CA ASP A 19 14.20 -3.71 2.89
C ASP A 19 14.17 -3.66 1.34
N ARG A 20 15.30 -3.28 0.75
CA ARG A 20 15.46 -3.16 -0.70
C ARG A 20 15.31 -4.48 -1.42
N ASN A 21 15.87 -5.54 -0.84
CA ASN A 21 16.05 -6.81 -1.57
C ASN A 21 15.08 -7.90 -1.13
N HIS A 22 14.30 -7.70 -0.05
CA HIS A 22 13.44 -8.73 0.51
C HIS A 22 12.19 -8.14 1.16
N ASP A 23 11.12 -8.94 1.13
CA ASP A 23 9.92 -8.77 1.94
C ASP A 23 9.62 -10.11 2.63
N HIS A 24 9.92 -10.20 3.92
CA HIS A 24 9.78 -11.43 4.67
C HIS A 24 8.36 -11.68 5.17
N ILE A 25 7.48 -10.68 5.08
CA ILE A 25 6.17 -10.72 5.75
C ILE A 25 4.98 -10.37 4.85
N HIS A 26 5.18 -9.90 3.61
CA HIS A 26 4.09 -9.67 2.66
C HIS A 26 4.22 -10.47 1.36
N ASP A 27 5.36 -10.38 0.66
CA ASP A 27 5.49 -10.92 -0.70
C ASP A 27 5.89 -12.41 -0.69
N GLY A 28 4.94 -13.28 -0.33
CA GLY A 28 5.08 -14.74 -0.39
C GLY A 28 4.23 -15.50 0.62
N MET A 29 4.40 -16.82 0.69
CA MET A 29 3.59 -17.72 1.54
C MET A 29 3.79 -17.52 3.06
N GLY A 30 4.73 -16.66 3.48
CA GLY A 30 4.98 -16.35 4.88
C GLY A 30 4.00 -15.35 5.49
N ILE A 31 3.22 -14.64 4.68
CA ILE A 31 2.41 -13.50 5.14
C ILE A 31 1.51 -13.84 6.35
N ALA A 32 0.71 -14.91 6.24
CA ALA A 32 -0.23 -15.29 7.28
C ALA A 32 0.50 -15.70 8.57
N THR A 33 1.50 -16.57 8.48
CA THR A 33 2.21 -17.10 9.65
C THR A 33 3.02 -16.04 10.38
N GLN A 34 3.67 -15.13 9.63
CA GLN A 34 4.44 -14.03 10.21
C GLN A 34 3.54 -13.02 10.93
N HIS A 35 2.40 -12.65 10.34
CA HIS A 35 1.45 -11.74 10.99
C HIS A 35 0.77 -12.37 12.20
N ILE A 36 0.46 -13.67 12.18
CA ILE A 36 -0.04 -14.41 13.35
C ILE A 36 0.99 -14.40 14.48
N ALA A 37 2.27 -14.65 14.18
CA ALA A 37 3.34 -14.63 15.17
C ALA A 37 3.50 -13.24 15.79
N MET A 38 3.57 -12.19 14.96
CA MET A 38 3.71 -10.81 15.41
C MET A 38 2.49 -10.36 16.25
N THR A 39 1.27 -10.73 15.85
CA THR A 39 0.05 -10.44 16.62
C THR A 39 0.04 -11.17 17.96
N SER A 40 0.51 -12.41 18.00
CA SER A 40 0.65 -13.19 19.25
C SER A 40 1.67 -12.54 20.19
N GLU A 41 2.79 -12.05 19.67
CA GLU A 41 3.77 -11.32 20.48
C GLU A 41 3.21 -9.99 21.00
N PHE A 42 2.41 -9.28 20.21
CA PHE A 42 1.74 -8.06 20.64
C PHE A 42 0.71 -8.34 21.75
N GLU A 43 -0.07 -9.41 21.64
CA GLU A 43 -1.00 -9.85 22.69
C GLU A 43 -0.26 -10.16 24.01
N LEU A 44 0.85 -10.91 23.95
CA LEU A 44 1.68 -11.20 25.13
C LEU A 44 2.27 -9.94 25.77
N SER A 45 2.65 -8.94 24.96
CA SER A 45 3.08 -7.63 25.45
C SER A 45 1.94 -6.93 26.22
N MET A 46 0.74 -6.91 25.66
CA MET A 46 -0.44 -6.32 26.31
C MET A 46 -0.85 -7.07 27.58
N GLN A 47 -0.77 -8.39 27.59
CA GLN A 47 -1.05 -9.24 28.75
C GLN A 47 -0.06 -9.01 29.91
N SER A 48 1.14 -8.51 29.62
CA SER A 48 2.09 -8.09 30.67
C SER A 48 1.61 -6.86 31.45
N VAL A 49 0.69 -6.07 30.88
CA VAL A 49 0.03 -4.92 31.52
C VAL A 49 -1.34 -5.31 32.06
N SER A 50 -2.12 -6.08 31.29
CA SER A 50 -3.48 -6.54 31.64
C SER A 50 -3.65 -8.01 31.28
N PRO A 51 -3.48 -8.96 32.23
CA PRO A 51 -3.45 -10.40 31.94
C PRO A 51 -4.70 -10.96 31.25
N ALA A 52 -5.86 -10.33 31.42
CA ALA A 52 -7.11 -10.74 30.78
C ALA A 52 -7.30 -10.18 29.35
N PHE A 53 -6.32 -9.44 28.84
CA PHE A 53 -6.41 -8.84 27.51
C PHE A 53 -6.31 -9.91 26.41
N SER A 54 -7.14 -9.76 25.38
CA SER A 54 -7.06 -10.49 24.12
C SER A 54 -7.17 -9.53 22.95
N MET A 55 -6.51 -9.86 21.83
CA MET A 55 -6.54 -9.02 20.64
C MET A 55 -7.91 -9.03 19.97
N PRO A 56 -8.57 -7.85 19.79
CA PRO A 56 -9.75 -7.77 18.96
C PRO A 56 -9.36 -7.86 17.48
N TYR A 57 -10.33 -8.22 16.63
CA TYR A 57 -10.18 -8.18 15.18
C TYR A 57 -11.15 -7.16 14.57
N TRP A 58 -10.83 -6.70 13.37
CA TRP A 58 -11.72 -5.90 12.54
C TRP A 58 -12.30 -6.79 11.44
N ASP A 59 -13.64 -6.93 11.42
CA ASP A 59 -14.32 -7.54 10.29
C ASP A 59 -14.49 -6.52 9.15
N VAL A 60 -13.50 -6.48 8.26
CA VAL A 60 -13.53 -5.63 7.06
C VAL A 60 -14.71 -5.94 6.14
N THR A 61 -15.28 -7.15 6.22
CA THR A 61 -16.42 -7.54 5.36
C THR A 61 -17.74 -6.92 5.81
N TYR A 62 -17.84 -6.55 7.09
CA TYR A 62 -18.97 -5.78 7.61
C TYR A 62 -18.99 -4.36 7.02
N ASP A 63 -17.83 -3.70 7.03
CA ASP A 63 -17.65 -2.36 6.49
C ASP A 63 -17.73 -2.31 4.95
N ALA A 64 -17.71 -3.46 4.27
CA ALA A 64 -17.95 -3.53 2.83
C ALA A 64 -19.28 -2.92 2.41
N SER A 65 -20.28 -2.89 3.31
CA SER A 65 -21.57 -2.24 3.07
C SER A 65 -21.49 -0.71 3.01
N LEU A 66 -20.48 -0.11 3.65
CA LEU A 66 -20.23 1.33 3.67
C LEU A 66 -19.40 1.78 2.47
N VAL A 67 -18.65 0.84 1.90
CA VAL A 67 -17.69 1.08 0.83
C VAL A 67 -18.37 0.80 -0.51
N THR A 68 -18.77 1.87 -1.21
CA THR A 68 -19.32 1.79 -2.58
C THR A 68 -18.57 2.74 -3.52
N GLN A 69 -18.82 2.65 -4.82
CA GLN A 69 -18.15 3.46 -5.84
C GLN A 69 -18.11 4.95 -5.48
N ASP A 70 -19.23 5.48 -5.00
CA ASP A 70 -19.40 6.91 -4.72
C ASP A 70 -19.07 7.28 -3.27
N LYS A 71 -18.73 6.28 -2.43
CA LYS A 71 -18.68 6.41 -0.96
C LYS A 71 -17.42 5.80 -0.34
N THR A 72 -16.32 5.70 -1.08
CA THR A 72 -15.07 5.13 -0.54
C THR A 72 -14.56 5.86 0.69
N ALA A 73 -14.73 7.18 0.75
CA ALA A 73 -14.38 8.00 1.89
C ALA A 73 -15.28 7.78 3.12
N GLU A 74 -16.52 7.30 2.92
CA GLU A 74 -17.52 7.20 3.99
C GLU A 74 -17.13 6.18 5.06
N ILE A 75 -16.22 5.25 4.77
CA ILE A 75 -15.70 4.34 5.79
C ILE A 75 -15.11 5.12 6.98
N PHE A 76 -14.38 6.21 6.74
CA PHE A 76 -13.75 7.01 7.80
C PHE A 76 -14.71 7.88 8.61
N THR A 77 -15.93 8.08 8.12
CA THR A 77 -16.94 8.93 8.77
C THR A 77 -18.13 8.13 9.30
N SER A 78 -18.40 6.96 8.73
CA SER A 78 -19.59 6.16 9.00
C SER A 78 -19.29 4.84 9.71
N SER A 79 -18.06 4.31 9.61
CA SER A 79 -17.67 3.14 10.41
C SER A 79 -17.47 3.56 11.86
N GLU A 80 -18.07 2.82 12.79
CA GLU A 80 -17.87 2.99 14.22
C GLU A 80 -16.38 2.85 14.59
N LEU A 81 -15.64 2.03 13.85
CA LEU A 81 -14.21 1.79 14.05
C LEU A 81 -13.37 3.08 13.95
N PHE A 82 -13.76 3.99 13.06
CA PHE A 82 -13.08 5.27 12.83
C PHE A 82 -13.78 6.44 13.54
N SER A 83 -14.62 6.15 14.53
CA SER A 83 -15.17 7.15 15.45
C SER A 83 -14.16 7.55 16.53
N ASP A 84 -14.47 8.63 17.25
CA ASP A 84 -13.65 9.14 18.37
C ASP A 84 -13.49 8.13 19.52
N ALA A 85 -14.44 7.18 19.64
CA ALA A 85 -14.42 6.16 20.68
C ALA A 85 -13.37 5.06 20.44
N TYR A 86 -12.97 4.86 19.19
CA TYR A 86 -12.04 3.79 18.78
C TYR A 86 -10.77 4.39 18.14
N PHE A 87 -10.61 4.26 16.82
CA PHE A 87 -9.38 4.67 16.13
C PHE A 87 -9.37 6.15 15.69
N GLY A 88 -10.41 6.91 16.00
CA GLY A 88 -10.48 8.35 15.77
C GLY A 88 -10.84 8.75 14.35
N ARG A 89 -11.51 9.89 14.20
CA ARG A 89 -11.92 10.43 12.89
C ARG A 89 -10.75 11.04 12.13
N THR A 90 -10.75 10.86 10.81
CA THR A 90 -9.78 11.47 9.89
C THR A 90 -10.36 12.76 9.31
N ASP A 91 -9.55 13.82 9.25
CA ASP A 91 -9.85 14.99 8.41
C ASP A 91 -9.53 14.67 6.95
N SER A 92 -10.51 14.78 6.04
CA SER A 92 -10.34 14.41 4.63
C SER A 92 -9.48 15.38 3.82
N LYS A 93 -9.14 16.55 4.34
CA LYS A 93 -8.28 17.56 3.67
C LYS A 93 -6.81 17.41 4.06
N VAL A 94 -6.54 17.19 5.34
CA VAL A 94 -5.15 17.01 5.85
C VAL A 94 -4.78 15.55 6.07
N HIS A 95 -5.74 14.64 5.83
CA HIS A 95 -5.60 13.19 5.90
C HIS A 95 -5.11 12.64 7.24
N THR A 96 -5.14 13.46 8.28
CA THR A 96 -4.64 13.14 9.62
C THR A 96 -5.78 12.73 10.53
N VAL A 97 -5.54 11.80 11.46
CA VAL A 97 -6.49 11.52 12.55
C VAL A 97 -6.53 12.71 13.49
N THR A 98 -7.67 13.41 13.59
CA THR A 98 -7.79 14.68 14.32
C THR A 98 -8.61 14.59 15.61
N MET A 99 -9.32 13.48 15.82
CA MET A 99 -10.21 13.28 16.97
C MET A 99 -10.03 11.89 17.60
N GLY A 100 -10.48 11.72 18.84
CA GLY A 100 -10.36 10.46 19.60
C GLY A 100 -8.97 10.25 20.24
N ARG A 101 -8.75 9.05 20.79
CA ARG A 101 -7.53 8.73 21.56
C ARG A 101 -6.23 8.84 20.74
N PHE A 102 -6.32 8.61 19.43
CA PHE A 102 -5.18 8.62 18.51
C PHE A 102 -5.08 9.93 17.71
N ALA A 103 -5.80 10.98 18.11
CA ALA A 103 -5.69 12.29 17.47
C ALA A 103 -4.24 12.78 17.47
N PHE A 104 -3.73 13.13 16.30
CA PHE A 104 -2.36 13.58 16.08
C PHE A 104 -1.30 12.60 16.63
N GLN A 105 -1.59 11.30 16.62
CA GLN A 105 -0.60 10.28 16.92
C GLN A 105 0.59 10.45 15.95
N GLU A 106 1.74 10.82 16.50
CA GLU A 106 2.98 10.93 15.73
C GLU A 106 3.50 9.54 15.38
N ILE A 107 4.02 9.42 14.17
CA ILE A 107 4.78 8.25 13.74
C ILE A 107 6.18 8.40 14.26
N PRO A 108 6.73 7.39 14.96
CA PRO A 108 8.06 7.50 15.50
C PRO A 108 9.09 7.78 14.41
N SER A 109 10.00 8.70 14.74
CA SER A 109 11.18 8.98 13.94
C SER A 109 12.39 8.44 14.66
N ASN A 110 13.19 7.61 13.99
CA ASN A 110 14.45 7.17 14.55
C ASN A 110 15.48 6.95 13.44
N THR A 111 16.50 7.81 13.42
CA THR A 111 17.58 7.81 12.44
C THR A 111 18.56 6.65 12.61
N SER A 112 18.52 5.95 13.73
CA SER A 112 19.39 4.80 14.01
C SER A 112 18.95 3.53 13.28
N TYR A 113 17.75 3.50 12.70
CA TYR A 113 17.31 2.40 11.85
C TYR A 113 17.66 2.64 10.38
N SER A 114 18.06 1.58 9.69
CA SER A 114 18.42 1.61 8.28
C SER A 114 17.21 1.74 7.36
N VAL A 115 16.09 1.08 7.70
CA VAL A 115 14.85 1.12 6.93
C VAL A 115 13.94 2.20 7.49
N ARG A 116 13.72 3.27 6.71
CA ARG A 116 12.88 4.42 7.06
C ARG A 116 12.57 5.26 5.83
N SER A 117 11.59 6.16 5.94
CA SER A 117 11.32 7.14 4.89
C SER A 117 12.44 8.19 4.80
N PRO A 118 12.54 8.94 3.69
CA PRO A 118 13.50 10.03 3.56
C PRO A 118 13.36 11.14 4.61
N TYR A 119 12.17 11.30 5.21
CA TYR A 119 11.93 12.22 6.32
C TYR A 119 12.32 11.65 7.69
N GLY A 120 12.76 10.39 7.75
CA GLY A 120 13.23 9.73 8.96
C GLY A 120 12.15 9.11 9.83
N TYR A 121 10.91 9.03 9.36
CA TYR A 121 9.83 8.31 10.03
C TYR A 121 9.96 6.80 9.81
N LEU A 122 9.49 6.00 10.76
CA LEU A 122 9.34 4.55 10.62
C LEU A 122 8.23 4.21 9.62
N ARG A 123 8.51 4.46 8.35
CA ARG A 123 7.69 4.18 7.17
C ARG A 123 8.58 3.56 6.09
N ALA A 124 7.96 2.90 5.12
CA ALA A 124 8.68 2.37 3.99
C ALA A 124 9.50 3.46 3.25
N PRO A 125 10.69 3.14 2.69
CA PRO A 125 11.52 4.12 1.97
C PRO A 125 10.80 4.82 0.81
N TRP A 126 9.89 4.12 0.13
CA TRP A 126 9.07 4.68 -0.96
C TRP A 126 7.87 5.50 -0.48
N ASN A 127 7.67 5.67 0.83
CA ASN A 127 6.67 6.57 1.38
C ASN A 127 7.30 7.96 1.65
N ILE A 128 7.17 8.86 0.66
CA ILE A 128 7.69 10.23 0.72
C ILE A 128 6.71 11.25 1.33
N ASN A 129 5.79 10.81 2.21
CA ASN A 129 4.87 11.71 2.88
C ASN A 129 5.58 12.50 4.01
N PRO A 130 5.62 13.86 3.96
CA PRO A 130 6.25 14.68 5.00
C PRO A 130 5.47 14.75 6.32
N VAL A 131 4.18 14.39 6.31
CA VAL A 131 3.30 14.51 7.48
C VAL A 131 3.76 13.54 8.57
N LYS A 132 4.08 14.06 9.76
CA LYS A 132 4.56 13.25 10.90
C LYS A 132 3.49 12.46 11.66
N TYR A 133 2.23 12.64 11.32
CA TYR A 133 1.11 12.00 12.00
C TYR A 133 0.63 10.75 11.26
N VAL A 134 -0.11 9.88 11.95
CA VAL A 134 -0.87 8.79 11.32
C VAL A 134 -1.85 9.38 10.31
N THR A 135 -1.75 8.91 9.06
CA THR A 135 -2.57 9.38 7.95
C THR A 135 -3.48 8.30 7.40
N ARG A 136 -4.69 8.67 7.00
CA ARG A 136 -5.58 7.83 6.19
C ARG A 136 -5.96 8.56 4.90
N TYR A 137 -5.81 7.88 3.78
CA TYR A 137 -5.96 8.46 2.45
C TYR A 137 -6.73 7.45 1.59
N HIS A 138 -7.93 7.82 1.13
CA HIS A 138 -8.88 6.90 0.47
C HIS A 138 -8.90 7.02 -1.06
N THR A 139 -7.89 7.66 -1.65
CA THR A 139 -7.79 7.84 -3.10
C THR A 139 -6.43 7.37 -3.61
N LEU A 140 -6.40 7.00 -4.89
CA LEU A 140 -5.20 6.67 -5.63
C LEU A 140 -4.99 7.79 -6.64
N CYS A 141 -4.12 8.75 -6.29
CA CYS A 141 -3.86 9.94 -7.07
C CYS A 141 -5.12 10.78 -7.39
N GLY A 142 -6.02 10.90 -6.41
CA GLY A 142 -7.25 11.67 -6.54
C GLY A 142 -8.45 10.87 -7.05
N ASP A 143 -8.21 9.69 -7.64
CA ASP A 143 -9.27 8.79 -8.08
C ASP A 143 -9.70 7.82 -6.97
N SER A 144 -10.97 7.42 -7.02
CA SER A 144 -11.49 6.35 -6.17
C SER A 144 -10.81 5.02 -6.52
N PRO A 145 -10.43 4.18 -5.54
CA PRO A 145 -9.98 2.81 -5.81
C PRO A 145 -10.98 2.01 -6.65
N TYR A 146 -12.28 2.32 -6.62
CA TYR A 146 -13.26 1.70 -7.53
C TYR A 146 -13.03 2.05 -9.00
N SER A 147 -12.62 3.29 -9.31
CA SER A 147 -12.26 3.69 -10.66
C SER A 147 -11.06 2.88 -11.16
N ALA A 148 -10.15 2.51 -10.24
CA ALA A 148 -9.03 1.63 -10.55
C ALA A 148 -9.47 0.28 -11.09
N MET A 149 -10.47 -0.31 -10.44
CA MET A 149 -10.97 -1.64 -10.80
C MET A 149 -11.68 -1.64 -12.15
N ARG A 150 -12.49 -0.62 -12.46
CA ARG A 150 -13.12 -0.49 -13.78
C ARG A 150 -12.09 -0.35 -14.90
N PHE A 151 -10.98 0.34 -14.62
CA PHE A 151 -9.89 0.43 -15.58
C PHE A 151 -9.25 -0.95 -15.79
N LEU A 152 -9.02 -1.71 -14.72
CA LEU A 152 -8.47 -3.06 -14.79
C LEU A 152 -9.43 -4.06 -15.48
N GLU A 153 -10.76 -3.86 -15.40
CA GLU A 153 -11.72 -4.65 -16.19
C GLU A 153 -11.54 -4.51 -17.71
N LEU A 154 -10.94 -3.40 -18.18
CA LEU A 154 -10.62 -3.20 -19.60
C LEU A 154 -9.38 -4.00 -20.04
N PHE A 155 -8.60 -4.49 -19.09
CA PHE A 155 -7.42 -5.33 -19.32
C PHE A 155 -7.65 -6.66 -18.60
N PRO A 156 -8.32 -7.63 -19.24
CA PRO A 156 -8.76 -8.86 -18.60
C PRO A 156 -7.55 -9.73 -18.22
N ASN A 157 -6.95 -9.39 -17.09
CA ASN A 157 -6.07 -10.25 -16.31
C ASN A 157 -6.90 -10.67 -15.09
N GLU A 158 -7.22 -11.96 -15.01
CA GLU A 158 -8.12 -12.52 -13.98
C GLU A 158 -7.63 -12.23 -12.54
N ASP A 159 -6.32 -12.00 -12.37
CA ASP A 159 -5.71 -11.65 -11.09
C ASP A 159 -6.05 -10.22 -10.60
N LEU A 160 -6.38 -9.30 -11.51
CA LEU A 160 -6.65 -7.89 -11.21
C LEU A 160 -8.13 -7.56 -10.99
N VAL A 161 -9.03 -8.38 -11.52
CA VAL A 161 -10.48 -8.17 -11.47
C VAL A 161 -11.02 -8.23 -10.03
N ASN A 162 -10.22 -8.74 -9.08
CA ASN A 162 -10.63 -8.93 -7.69
C ASN A 162 -10.03 -7.91 -6.70
N TYR A 163 -9.42 -6.79 -7.14
CA TYR A 163 -8.88 -5.76 -6.23
C TYR A 163 -9.97 -4.92 -5.52
N GLN A 164 -11.11 -5.54 -5.20
CA GLN A 164 -12.25 -4.94 -4.52
C GLN A 164 -12.07 -4.97 -3.01
N TRP A 165 -12.76 -4.04 -2.33
CA TRP A 165 -12.89 -4.14 -0.89
C TRP A 165 -13.43 -5.52 -0.50
N PRO A 166 -12.86 -6.17 0.54
CA PRO A 166 -13.23 -7.55 0.89
C PRO A 166 -14.71 -7.72 1.22
N THR A 167 -15.31 -8.82 0.79
CA THR A 167 -16.68 -9.20 1.14
C THR A 167 -16.71 -10.57 1.80
N CYS A 168 -17.86 -10.96 2.37
CA CYS A 168 -18.06 -12.33 2.83
C CYS A 168 -17.88 -13.34 1.68
N ALA A 169 -18.30 -12.97 0.46
CA ALA A 169 -18.17 -13.83 -0.71
C ALA A 169 -16.71 -14.04 -1.12
N SER A 170 -15.87 -13.00 -1.07
CA SER A 170 -14.44 -13.14 -1.39
C SER A 170 -13.71 -14.02 -0.37
N HIS A 171 -14.00 -13.86 0.92
CA HIS A 171 -13.44 -14.71 1.98
C HIS A 171 -13.95 -16.16 1.89
N TRP A 172 -15.24 -16.35 1.60
CA TRP A 172 -15.80 -17.68 1.39
C TRP A 172 -15.15 -18.38 0.19
N LYS A 173 -14.94 -17.64 -0.92
CA LYS A 173 -14.28 -18.16 -2.12
C LYS A 173 -12.88 -18.71 -1.77
N ILE A 174 -12.02 -17.89 -1.16
CA ILE A 174 -10.64 -18.30 -0.85
C ILE A 174 -10.57 -19.43 0.18
N THR A 175 -11.56 -19.55 1.07
CA THR A 175 -11.55 -20.57 2.12
C THR A 175 -12.11 -21.92 1.65
N PHE A 176 -13.11 -21.92 0.76
CA PHE A 176 -13.92 -23.11 0.49
C PHE A 176 -13.95 -23.58 -0.97
N LYS A 177 -13.40 -22.83 -1.93
CA LYS A 177 -13.32 -23.32 -3.32
C LYS A 177 -12.18 -24.33 -3.49
N ASP A 178 -12.42 -25.31 -4.36
CA ASP A 178 -11.45 -26.37 -4.68
C ASP A 178 -10.12 -25.81 -5.21
N GLU A 179 -10.14 -24.65 -5.89
CA GLU A 179 -8.95 -23.95 -6.39
C GLU A 179 -7.97 -23.55 -5.25
N TYR A 180 -8.47 -23.39 -4.02
CA TYR A 180 -7.72 -23.05 -2.81
C TYR A 180 -7.56 -24.22 -1.84
N SER A 181 -7.82 -25.45 -2.28
CA SER A 181 -7.73 -26.64 -1.43
C SER A 181 -6.31 -27.01 -0.98
N SER A 182 -5.28 -26.42 -1.60
CA SER A 182 -3.88 -26.60 -1.20
C SER A 182 -3.39 -25.41 -0.36
N TRP A 183 -2.53 -25.70 0.62
CA TRP A 183 -1.85 -24.65 1.40
C TRP A 183 -1.12 -23.65 0.49
N PHE A 184 -0.49 -24.13 -0.58
CA PHE A 184 0.24 -23.28 -1.52
C PHE A 184 -0.67 -22.22 -2.16
N ASN A 185 -1.78 -22.64 -2.78
CA ASN A 185 -2.70 -21.72 -3.44
C ASN A 185 -3.35 -20.77 -2.44
N TRP A 186 -3.78 -21.28 -1.29
CA TRP A 186 -4.40 -20.45 -0.25
C TRP A 186 -3.42 -19.42 0.33
N ALA A 187 -2.22 -19.84 0.73
CA ALA A 187 -1.24 -18.99 1.39
C ALA A 187 -0.62 -17.96 0.44
N TRP A 188 -0.53 -18.29 -0.86
CA TRP A 188 -0.10 -17.36 -1.88
C TRP A 188 -1.14 -16.24 -2.05
N ASP A 189 -2.41 -16.59 -2.23
CA ASP A 189 -3.43 -15.59 -2.59
C ASP A 189 -3.92 -14.77 -1.41
N ILE A 190 -4.01 -15.33 -0.19
CA ILE A 190 -4.63 -14.65 0.97
C ILE A 190 -3.95 -13.32 1.32
N GLY A 191 -2.65 -13.20 1.04
CA GLY A 191 -1.88 -11.98 1.24
C GLY A 191 -2.18 -10.86 0.25
N TYR A 192 -2.65 -11.19 -0.94
CA TYR A 192 -2.99 -10.22 -1.98
C TYR A 192 -4.49 -10.01 -2.05
N LEU A 193 -5.27 -11.09 -2.12
CA LEU A 193 -6.71 -11.09 -2.24
C LEU A 193 -7.34 -11.94 -1.13
N PRO A 194 -8.17 -11.37 -0.25
CA PRO A 194 -8.73 -10.02 -0.29
C PRO A 194 -7.92 -8.98 0.52
N HIS A 195 -6.78 -9.34 1.13
CA HIS A 195 -6.08 -8.48 2.08
C HIS A 195 -5.50 -7.17 1.48
N GLY A 196 -4.81 -7.28 0.34
CA GLY A 196 -4.11 -6.18 -0.33
C GLY A 196 -4.98 -4.94 -0.60
N PRO A 197 -6.20 -5.08 -1.12
CA PRO A 197 -7.14 -3.97 -1.28
C PRO A 197 -7.34 -3.12 -0.02
N VAL A 198 -7.41 -3.71 1.17
CA VAL A 198 -7.62 -2.94 2.41
C VAL A 198 -6.50 -1.92 2.60
N HIS A 199 -5.25 -2.30 2.35
CA HIS A 199 -4.10 -1.38 2.49
C HIS A 199 -4.17 -0.20 1.52
N ALA A 200 -4.46 -0.46 0.25
CA ALA A 200 -4.53 0.61 -0.75
C ALA A 200 -5.72 1.55 -0.51
N TRP A 201 -6.85 1.03 -0.03
CA TRP A 201 -8.04 1.84 0.19
C TRP A 201 -7.96 2.65 1.49
N MET A 202 -7.20 2.16 2.47
CA MET A 202 -6.96 2.85 3.74
C MET A 202 -5.79 3.85 3.67
N GLY A 203 -4.73 3.47 2.96
CA GLY A 203 -3.45 4.17 2.92
C GLY A 203 -3.28 5.07 1.70
N GLY A 204 -3.89 4.71 0.56
CA GLY A 204 -3.94 5.50 -0.66
C GLY A 204 -2.60 5.96 -1.23
N VAL A 205 -2.67 6.80 -2.25
CA VAL A 205 -1.50 7.51 -2.82
C VAL A 205 -1.93 8.93 -3.19
N GLY A 206 -1.11 9.92 -2.82
CA GLY A 206 -1.40 11.33 -3.08
C GLY A 206 -0.16 12.14 -3.41
N GLY A 207 -0.27 13.46 -3.29
CA GLY A 207 0.80 14.41 -3.62
C GLY A 207 0.66 14.97 -5.04
N GLN A 208 1.79 15.21 -5.71
CA GLN A 208 1.84 15.85 -7.03
C GLN A 208 1.52 14.89 -8.18
N CYS A 209 0.44 14.11 -8.07
CA CYS A 209 0.06 13.12 -9.09
C CYS A 209 -0.28 13.74 -10.46
N ASP A 210 -0.62 15.03 -10.51
CA ASP A 210 -0.88 15.74 -11.77
C ASP A 210 0.37 15.77 -12.68
N THR A 211 1.57 15.70 -12.11
CA THR A 211 2.82 15.60 -12.89
C THR A 211 2.90 14.33 -13.75
N TRP A 212 2.09 13.32 -13.46
CA TRP A 212 2.06 12.09 -14.26
C TRP A 212 1.36 12.33 -15.60
N ASP A 213 0.57 13.40 -15.73
CA ASP A 213 -0.06 13.78 -17.00
C ASP A 213 0.97 14.22 -18.05
N ASP A 214 2.19 14.59 -17.62
CA ASP A 214 3.33 14.83 -18.52
C ASP A 214 3.77 13.55 -19.26
N LEU A 215 3.36 12.36 -18.79
CA LEU A 215 3.64 11.07 -19.44
C LEU A 215 2.60 10.70 -20.50
N VAL A 216 1.51 11.47 -20.67
CA VAL A 216 0.48 11.21 -21.70
C VAL A 216 1.07 11.07 -23.11
N PRO A 217 2.05 11.87 -23.56
CA PRO A 217 2.67 11.68 -24.87
C PRO A 217 3.43 10.37 -25.03
N ILE A 218 3.82 9.71 -23.93
CA ILE A 218 4.66 8.50 -23.91
C ILE A 218 3.78 7.26 -23.78
N VAL A 219 2.89 7.22 -22.78
CA VAL A 219 2.08 6.03 -22.45
C VAL A 219 0.59 6.20 -22.79
N GLY A 220 0.20 7.34 -23.35
CA GLY A 220 -1.19 7.68 -23.60
C GLY A 220 -1.96 7.99 -22.32
N LYS A 221 -3.18 8.52 -22.48
CA LYS A 221 -4.06 8.85 -21.33
C LYS A 221 -4.41 7.61 -20.51
N THR A 222 -4.71 6.51 -21.19
CA THR A 222 -5.01 5.21 -20.57
C THR A 222 -3.83 4.72 -19.74
N GLY A 223 -2.60 4.79 -20.27
CA GLY A 223 -1.41 4.40 -19.53
C GLY A 223 -1.14 5.28 -18.30
N VAL A 224 -1.37 6.59 -18.38
CA VAL A 224 -1.25 7.48 -17.20
C VAL A 224 -2.27 7.14 -16.12
N VAL A 225 -3.51 6.81 -16.52
CA VAL A 225 -4.52 6.35 -15.57
C VAL A 225 -4.07 5.04 -14.92
N GLY A 226 -3.62 4.05 -15.70
CA GLY A 226 -3.07 2.80 -15.17
C GLY A 226 -1.91 3.01 -14.20
N LEU A 227 -1.00 3.92 -14.52
CA LEU A 227 0.11 4.34 -13.66
C LEU A 227 -0.41 4.93 -12.33
N LYS A 228 -1.29 5.93 -12.39
CA LYS A 228 -1.87 6.60 -11.19
C LYS A 228 -2.56 5.59 -10.26
N LEU A 229 -3.29 4.64 -10.83
CA LEU A 229 -4.01 3.61 -10.09
C LEU A 229 -3.10 2.52 -9.53
N GLY A 230 -2.09 2.10 -10.29
CA GLY A 230 -1.08 1.12 -9.87
C GLY A 230 -0.03 1.69 -8.92
N SER A 231 0.00 3.01 -8.72
CA SER A 231 1.04 3.73 -7.97
C SER A 231 1.35 3.15 -6.60
N PHE A 232 0.34 2.61 -5.90
CA PHE A 232 0.50 1.98 -4.58
C PHE A 232 1.52 0.83 -4.60
N GLY A 233 1.39 -0.09 -5.56
CA GLY A 233 2.36 -1.18 -5.75
C GLY A 233 3.58 -0.76 -6.58
N LEU A 234 3.35 0.07 -7.61
CA LEU A 234 4.36 0.49 -8.57
C LEU A 234 5.57 1.15 -7.91
N LEU A 235 5.35 2.02 -6.93
CA LEU A 235 6.45 2.74 -6.27
C LEU A 235 7.35 1.79 -5.48
N LYS A 236 6.78 0.77 -4.82
CA LYS A 236 7.53 -0.30 -4.14
C LYS A 236 8.36 -1.09 -5.15
N ASP A 237 7.69 -1.61 -6.18
CA ASP A 237 8.31 -2.56 -7.11
C ASP A 237 9.33 -1.90 -8.03
N ALA A 238 9.07 -0.66 -8.45
CA ALA A 238 10.04 0.13 -9.20
C ALA A 238 11.27 0.49 -8.36
N TRP A 239 11.09 0.78 -7.06
CA TRP A 239 12.21 1.02 -6.15
C TRP A 239 13.03 -0.26 -5.96
N ARG A 240 12.40 -1.39 -5.63
CA ARG A 240 13.10 -2.67 -5.45
C ARG A 240 13.79 -3.16 -6.72
N SER A 241 13.18 -2.93 -7.89
CA SER A 241 13.79 -3.25 -9.19
C SER A 241 14.84 -2.24 -9.64
N GLU A 242 15.20 -1.26 -8.80
CA GLU A 242 16.15 -0.19 -9.13
C GLU A 242 15.80 0.65 -10.35
N MET A 243 14.51 0.75 -10.68
CA MET A 243 13.97 1.67 -11.67
C MET A 243 13.76 3.07 -11.07
N LEU A 244 13.53 3.13 -9.76
CA LEU A 244 13.42 4.37 -8.98
C LEU A 244 14.39 4.36 -7.80
N GLU A 245 14.93 5.52 -7.47
CA GLU A 245 15.62 5.79 -6.23
C GLU A 245 14.86 6.83 -5.40
N VAL A 246 14.78 6.57 -4.10
CA VAL A 246 14.24 7.50 -3.12
C VAL A 246 15.36 8.40 -2.62
N PRO A 247 15.11 9.68 -2.31
CA PRO A 247 16.11 10.51 -1.65
C PRO A 247 16.58 9.88 -0.34
N HIS A 248 17.88 9.96 -0.03
CA HIS A 248 18.39 9.50 1.27
C HIS A 248 17.87 10.36 2.43
N TYR A 249 17.58 11.63 2.16
CA TYR A 249 17.08 12.59 3.12
C TYR A 249 16.16 13.58 2.42
N CYS A 250 15.08 13.95 3.10
CA CYS A 250 14.21 15.05 2.72
C CYS A 250 14.02 15.99 3.91
N SER A 251 14.06 17.29 3.62
CA SER A 251 13.80 18.32 4.62
C SER A 251 12.33 18.74 4.58
N SER A 252 11.75 19.00 5.76
CA SER A 252 10.36 19.43 5.90
C SER A 252 10.08 20.82 5.32
N ASP A 253 11.12 21.63 5.09
CA ASP A 253 11.03 22.97 4.49
C ASP A 253 11.25 22.98 2.97
N ALA A 254 11.61 21.84 2.38
CA ALA A 254 11.89 21.67 0.95
C ALA A 254 11.13 20.45 0.38
N VAL A 255 9.85 20.33 0.70
CA VAL A 255 9.00 19.18 0.31
C VAL A 255 8.99 18.98 -1.21
N ASP A 256 8.97 20.07 -1.98
CA ASP A 256 8.96 20.03 -3.45
C ASP A 256 10.26 19.49 -4.07
N GLU A 257 11.35 19.41 -3.30
CA GLU A 257 12.62 18.82 -3.71
C GLU A 257 12.69 17.31 -3.39
N CYS A 258 11.80 16.81 -2.52
CA CYS A 258 11.74 15.41 -2.12
C CYS A 258 11.03 14.56 -3.18
N LYS A 259 11.74 14.25 -4.27
CA LYS A 259 11.20 13.51 -5.42
C LYS A 259 11.96 12.22 -5.68
N PHE A 260 11.24 11.21 -6.17
CA PHE A 260 11.87 10.03 -6.74
C PHE A 260 12.78 10.42 -7.90
N LYS A 261 13.88 9.68 -8.06
CA LYS A 261 14.79 9.81 -9.21
C LYS A 261 14.70 8.53 -10.02
N CYS A 262 14.50 8.65 -11.33
CA CYS A 262 14.59 7.48 -12.21
C CYS A 262 16.05 6.99 -12.26
N LYS A 263 16.23 5.68 -12.16
CA LYS A 263 17.50 5.00 -12.39
C LYS A 263 17.25 4.01 -13.52
N LEU A 264 17.95 4.19 -14.64
CA LEU A 264 17.84 3.25 -15.75
C LEU A 264 18.70 2.03 -15.42
N ASN A 265 18.06 0.94 -15.00
CA ASN A 265 18.69 -0.35 -14.81
C ASN A 265 18.05 -1.38 -15.76
N GLU A 266 18.79 -1.84 -16.76
CA GLU A 266 18.30 -2.82 -17.75
C GLU A 266 17.84 -4.13 -17.09
N SER A 267 18.56 -4.60 -16.07
CA SER A 267 18.16 -5.82 -15.34
C SER A 267 16.89 -5.61 -14.52
N GLY A 268 16.69 -4.40 -14.01
CA GLY A 268 15.48 -3.99 -13.30
C GLY A 268 14.25 -3.96 -14.21
N TRP A 269 14.44 -3.61 -15.48
CA TRP A 269 13.37 -3.53 -16.46
C TRP A 269 12.69 -4.87 -16.74
N ASP A 270 13.45 -5.96 -16.81
CA ASP A 270 12.89 -7.29 -17.06
C ASP A 270 12.01 -7.76 -15.90
N VAL A 271 12.30 -7.32 -14.68
CA VAL A 271 11.50 -7.56 -13.47
C VAL A 271 10.30 -6.63 -13.39
N PHE A 272 10.45 -5.37 -13.79
CA PHE A 272 9.43 -4.33 -13.64
C PHE A 272 8.41 -4.28 -14.80
N SER A 273 8.81 -4.59 -16.03
CA SER A 273 7.93 -4.51 -17.20
C SER A 273 6.71 -5.44 -17.16
N PRO A 274 6.74 -6.66 -16.56
CA PRO A 274 5.53 -7.45 -16.36
C PRO A 274 4.50 -6.73 -15.48
N PHE A 275 4.95 -6.00 -14.46
CA PHE A 275 4.08 -5.22 -13.59
C PHE A 275 3.41 -4.08 -14.36
N LEU A 276 4.14 -3.38 -15.25
CA LEU A 276 3.54 -2.36 -16.11
C LEU A 276 2.49 -2.95 -17.07
N ARG A 277 2.78 -4.10 -17.67
CA ARG A 277 1.84 -4.82 -18.53
C ARG A 277 0.56 -5.21 -17.79
N MET A 278 0.65 -5.52 -16.50
CA MET A 278 -0.52 -5.78 -15.64
C MET A 278 -1.50 -4.59 -15.65
N TYR A 279 -1.01 -3.35 -15.71
CA TYR A 279 -1.84 -2.15 -15.81
C TYR A 279 -2.11 -1.70 -17.26
N GLY A 280 -1.91 -2.58 -18.25
CA GLY A 280 -2.13 -2.24 -19.65
C GLY A 280 -1.12 -1.23 -20.20
N ILE A 281 0.03 -1.06 -19.55
CA ILE A 281 1.09 -0.14 -19.97
C ILE A 281 2.11 -0.94 -20.77
N GLU A 282 2.06 -0.78 -22.09
CA GLU A 282 3.11 -1.28 -22.98
C GLU A 282 4.11 -0.17 -23.29
N LEU A 283 5.32 -0.32 -22.78
CA LEU A 283 6.45 0.54 -23.12
C LEU A 283 7.30 -0.16 -24.18
N LEU A 284 7.49 0.48 -25.33
CA LEU A 284 8.42 0.02 -26.35
C LEU A 284 9.84 0.05 -25.78
N ARG A 285 10.60 -1.03 -26.02
CA ARG A 285 11.97 -1.20 -25.52
C ARG A 285 12.83 -0.02 -25.94
N TYR A 286 13.52 0.62 -24.99
CA TYR A 286 14.59 1.57 -25.31
C TYR A 286 15.69 0.81 -26.05
N THR A 287 15.95 1.17 -27.31
CA THR A 287 17.20 0.83 -28.00
C THR A 287 18.07 2.08 -28.00
N GLU A 288 19.40 1.93 -27.81
CA GLU A 288 20.35 3.04 -27.62
C GLU A 288 20.33 4.11 -28.73
N GLU A 289 19.72 3.83 -29.89
CA GLU A 289 19.75 4.73 -31.06
C GLU A 289 18.44 5.50 -31.35
N GLN A 290 17.34 5.31 -30.60
CA GLN A 290 16.05 5.89 -31.00
C GLN A 290 15.41 6.77 -29.93
N ARG A 291 15.28 8.05 -30.27
CA ARG A 291 14.23 8.93 -29.73
C ARG A 291 12.90 8.19 -29.82
N LEU A 292 12.18 8.10 -28.71
CA LEU A 292 10.83 7.54 -28.58
C LEU A 292 9.97 7.81 -29.83
N GLU A 293 9.86 6.84 -30.73
CA GLU A 293 8.84 6.84 -31.78
C GLU A 293 7.71 5.92 -31.33
N VAL A 294 6.57 6.55 -31.01
CA VAL A 294 5.31 5.91 -30.65
C VAL A 294 4.75 5.20 -31.89
N VAL A 295 4.96 3.89 -32.00
CA VAL A 295 4.24 3.09 -33.00
C VAL A 295 2.92 2.63 -32.38
N ARG A 296 1.84 3.29 -32.80
CA ARG A 296 0.46 2.86 -32.51
C ARG A 296 0.18 1.53 -33.21
N THR A 297 -0.34 0.56 -32.48
CA THR A 297 -1.20 -0.50 -33.05
C THR A 297 -2.60 -0.33 -32.51
#